data_AF-A0A367JPT5-F1
#
_entry.id   AF-A0A367JPT5-F1
#
_cell.length_a   1.000
_cell.length_b   1.000
_cell.length_c   1.000
_cell.angle_alpha   90.00
_cell.angle_beta   90.00
_cell.angle_gamma   90.00
#
_symmetry.space_group_name_H-M   'P 1'
#
loop_
_entity.id
_entity.type
_entity.pdbx_description
1 polymer ?
#
loop_
_entity_poly.entity_id
_entity_poly.type
_entity_poly.pdbx_seq_one_letter_code
_entity_poly.pdbx_strand_id
1 'polypeptide(L)'
;MLIYPFAIQFTFKYFEDPLPSSRGSGLRRGILIGAVLNAMAGGIRWIGSIPSPFGFIVLFLGQTVAAVAQVFMLAIPPQLAVAWFPKDEINIATSIAVSANNFGIGVGCALTPLMVHQSTSQRDIPNLLFIQFIMCLIVLGLIWISFQKPPPYWRHMTIGMNSSEQSIKLWKQKGFICMLGAYGIIMGGQCAIITLLAQILLPPFHPRIDEKYVGVLGALMLFSGSVVSIWVGHYLDRTLKYRKSCTLLALFSALTCLGLSISIALDSLTGVVITCIGFGLASYAIAPAIFQYASELFYPISEIIPTGYLFTGGNIGGVLLMALMGWTESRDIKFSMRWPMACLTVAMFFSVYMMQQVKGTLKRTAQATLHTSR
;
A
#
# COMPACT_ATOMS: atom_id res chain seq x y z
N MET A 1 -7.09 0.60 7.89
CA MET A 1 -5.90 1.17 8.56
C MET A 1 -5.76 0.73 10.02
N LEU A 2 -6.75 0.95 10.90
CA LEU A 2 -6.61 0.67 12.35
C LEU A 2 -6.52 -0.83 12.72
N ILE A 3 -7.29 -1.70 12.07
CA ILE A 3 -7.32 -3.14 12.39
C ILE A 3 -6.03 -3.86 11.95
N TYR A 4 -5.43 -3.40 10.85
CA TYR A 4 -4.33 -4.08 10.19
C TYR A 4 -3.10 -4.32 11.10
N PRO A 5 -2.58 -3.32 11.83
CA PRO A 5 -1.48 -3.50 12.78
C PRO A 5 -1.68 -4.59 13.82
N PHE A 6 -2.90 -4.77 14.31
CA PHE A 6 -3.21 -5.72 15.37
C PHE A 6 -3.49 -7.12 14.82
N ALA A 7 -4.01 -7.21 13.59
CA ALA A 7 -4.43 -8.48 13.00
C ALA A 7 -3.32 -9.20 12.23
N ILE A 8 -2.35 -8.48 11.65
CA ILE A 8 -1.37 -9.05 10.70
C ILE A 8 -0.54 -10.19 11.29
N GLN A 9 -0.18 -10.13 12.57
CA GLN A 9 0.66 -11.15 13.18
C GLN A 9 -0.04 -12.51 13.26
N PHE A 10 -1.37 -12.51 13.38
CA PHE A 10 -2.17 -13.73 13.41
C PHE A 10 -2.34 -14.34 12.02
N THR A 11 -2.25 -13.53 10.95
CA THR A 11 -2.46 -14.03 9.59
C THR A 11 -1.27 -14.83 9.07
N PHE A 12 -0.05 -14.55 9.54
CA PHE A 12 1.17 -15.24 9.08
C PHE A 12 1.11 -16.76 9.22
N LYS A 13 0.52 -17.28 10.30
CA LYS A 13 0.33 -18.72 10.51
C LYS A 13 -0.48 -19.39 9.39
N TYR A 14 -1.42 -18.66 8.79
CA TYR A 14 -2.24 -19.19 7.69
C TYR A 14 -1.48 -19.27 6.37
N PHE A 15 -0.36 -18.56 6.23
CA PHE A 15 0.49 -18.62 5.06
C PHE A 15 1.60 -19.68 5.15
N GLU A 16 1.78 -20.31 6.32
CA GLU A 16 2.73 -21.41 6.50
C GLU A 16 2.22 -22.70 5.84
N ASP A 17 3.12 -23.42 5.15
CA ASP A 17 2.82 -24.76 4.66
C ASP A 17 2.81 -25.74 5.84
N PRO A 18 1.71 -26.48 6.09
CA PRO A 18 1.58 -27.37 7.25
C PRO A 18 2.49 -28.60 7.16
N LEU A 19 2.89 -29.00 5.94
CA LEU A 19 3.79 -30.12 5.69
C LEU A 19 4.80 -29.74 4.60
N PRO A 20 6.05 -30.24 4.68
CA PRO A 20 7.08 -30.00 3.64
C PRO A 20 6.66 -30.48 2.24
N SER A 21 5.74 -31.44 2.16
CA SER A 21 5.19 -31.99 0.91
C SER A 21 4.09 -31.12 0.29
N SER A 22 3.48 -30.19 1.05
CA SER A 22 2.33 -29.38 0.61
C SER A 22 2.76 -28.02 0.05
N ARG A 23 3.63 -28.05 -0.96
CA ARG A 23 4.26 -26.87 -1.58
C ARG A 23 3.21 -25.82 -2.00
N GLY A 24 3.27 -24.63 -1.41
CA GLY A 24 2.43 -23.49 -1.80
C GLY A 24 0.98 -23.58 -1.31
N SER A 25 0.65 -24.55 -0.47
CA SER A 25 -0.68 -24.71 0.12
C SER A 25 -1.03 -23.59 1.09
N GLY A 26 -0.05 -23.07 1.84
CA GLY A 26 -0.21 -21.94 2.76
C GLY A 26 -0.54 -20.65 2.01
N LEU A 27 0.16 -20.38 0.90
CA LEU A 27 -0.14 -19.24 0.04
C LEU A 27 -1.57 -19.29 -0.51
N ARG A 28 -1.98 -20.44 -1.06
CA ARG A 28 -3.36 -20.66 -1.53
C ARG A 28 -4.38 -20.44 -0.41
N ARG A 29 -4.14 -21.01 0.77
CA ARG A 29 -5.03 -20.89 1.93
C ARG A 29 -5.23 -19.43 2.34
N GLY A 30 -4.15 -18.68 2.49
CA GLY A 30 -4.23 -17.27 2.88
C GLY A 30 -4.96 -16.39 1.84
N ILE A 31 -4.69 -16.59 0.54
CA ILE A 31 -5.39 -15.88 -0.54
C ILE A 31 -6.90 -16.20 -0.52
N LEU A 32 -7.26 -17.47 -0.39
CA LEU A 32 -8.67 -17.90 -0.35
C LEU A 32 -9.41 -17.35 0.86
N ILE A 33 -8.79 -17.37 2.05
CA ILE A 33 -9.38 -16.76 3.25
C ILE A 33 -9.66 -15.27 3.01
N GLY A 34 -8.70 -14.53 2.46
CA GLY A 34 -8.88 -13.12 2.12
C GLY A 34 -10.03 -12.90 1.13
N ALA A 35 -10.10 -13.69 0.06
CA ALA A 35 -11.13 -13.57 -0.97
C ALA A 35 -12.53 -13.91 -0.44
N VAL A 36 -12.67 -14.98 0.36
CA VAL A 36 -13.94 -15.37 0.98
C VAL A 36 -14.41 -14.31 1.94
N LEU A 37 -13.54 -13.82 2.83
CA LEU A 37 -13.89 -12.75 3.77
C LEU A 37 -14.30 -11.46 3.03
N ASN A 38 -13.64 -11.12 1.92
CA ASN A 38 -13.98 -9.94 1.13
C ASN A 38 -15.35 -10.09 0.43
N ALA A 39 -15.66 -11.27 -0.12
CA ALA A 39 -16.98 -11.57 -0.68
C ALA A 39 -18.08 -11.53 0.39
N MET A 40 -17.82 -12.13 1.56
CA MET A 40 -18.72 -12.05 2.71
C MET A 40 -18.97 -10.60 3.14
N ALA A 41 -17.91 -9.79 3.21
CA ALA A 41 -18.02 -8.37 3.53
C ALA A 41 -18.90 -7.61 2.53
N GLY A 42 -18.74 -7.87 1.23
CA GLY A 42 -19.60 -7.32 0.17
C GLY A 42 -21.07 -7.69 0.36
N GLY A 43 -21.35 -8.96 0.66
CA GLY A 43 -22.71 -9.45 0.90
C GLY A 43 -23.35 -8.83 2.14
N ILE A 44 -22.60 -8.77 3.26
CA ILE A 44 -23.07 -8.13 4.50
C ILE A 44 -23.37 -6.64 4.25
N ARG A 45 -22.49 -5.92 3.55
CA ARG A 45 -22.73 -4.50 3.22
C ARG A 45 -23.97 -4.32 2.36
N TRP A 46 -24.18 -5.20 1.38
CA TRP A 46 -25.39 -5.16 0.56
C TRP A 46 -26.67 -5.41 1.37
N ILE A 47 -26.69 -6.39 2.28
CA ILE A 47 -27.82 -6.64 3.18
C ILE A 47 -28.07 -5.43 4.09
N GLY A 48 -27.00 -4.79 4.58
CA GLY A 48 -27.08 -3.59 5.41
C GLY A 48 -27.51 -2.32 4.68
N SER A 49 -27.69 -2.35 3.36
CA SER A 49 -28.09 -1.18 2.56
C SER A 49 -29.51 -0.68 2.84
N ILE A 50 -30.30 -1.42 3.61
CA ILE A 50 -31.65 -1.05 4.04
C ILE A 50 -31.58 0.18 4.96
N PRO A 51 -32.29 1.29 4.66
CA PRO A 51 -32.26 2.53 5.45
C PRO A 51 -32.88 2.34 6.84
N SER A 52 -32.07 1.91 7.79
CA SER A 52 -32.47 1.69 9.19
C SER A 52 -31.26 1.76 10.12
N PRO A 53 -31.44 2.05 11.43
CA PRO A 53 -30.36 1.98 12.41
C PRO A 53 -29.68 0.61 12.44
N PHE A 54 -30.48 -0.46 12.25
CA PHE A 54 -29.98 -1.82 12.12
C PHE A 54 -29.13 -2.01 10.85
N GLY A 55 -29.57 -1.48 9.71
CA GLY A 55 -28.82 -1.48 8.46
C GLY A 55 -27.46 -0.80 8.59
N PHE A 56 -27.38 0.32 9.30
CA PHE A 56 -26.10 0.98 9.61
C PHE A 56 -25.14 0.09 10.39
N ILE A 57 -25.62 -0.62 11.43
CA ILE A 57 -24.80 -1.57 12.18
C ILE A 57 -24.31 -2.70 11.27
N VAL A 58 -25.17 -3.25 10.42
CA VAL A 58 -24.82 -4.30 9.47
C VAL A 58 -23.78 -3.81 8.46
N LEU A 59 -23.90 -2.58 7.94
CA LEU A 59 -22.88 -1.97 7.07
C LEU A 59 -21.53 -1.86 7.78
N PHE A 60 -21.53 -1.43 9.04
CA PHE A 60 -20.31 -1.31 9.83
C PHE A 60 -19.65 -2.67 10.11
N LEU A 61 -20.45 -3.70 10.38
CA LEU A 61 -19.97 -5.08 10.48
C LEU A 61 -19.34 -5.54 9.17
N GLY A 62 -20.00 -5.31 8.03
CA GLY A 62 -19.45 -5.64 6.72
C GLY A 62 -18.14 -4.92 6.42
N GLN A 63 -18.03 -3.63 6.76
CA GLN A 63 -16.78 -2.87 6.63
C GLN A 63 -15.66 -3.40 7.53
N THR A 64 -16.01 -3.88 8.72
CA THR A 64 -15.06 -4.52 9.65
C THR A 64 -14.54 -5.83 9.08
N VAL A 65 -15.41 -6.66 8.49
CA VAL A 65 -15.00 -7.90 7.81
C VAL A 65 -14.11 -7.60 6.60
N ALA A 66 -14.42 -6.57 5.80
CA ALA A 66 -13.56 -6.13 4.69
C ALA A 66 -12.17 -5.70 5.19
N ALA A 67 -12.10 -4.99 6.32
CA ALA A 67 -10.83 -4.58 6.91
C ALA A 67 -9.99 -5.78 7.37
N VAL A 68 -10.62 -6.84 7.90
CA VAL A 68 -9.92 -8.10 8.22
C VAL A 68 -9.46 -8.82 6.96
N ALA A 69 -10.31 -8.88 5.93
CA ALA A 69 -9.96 -9.48 4.63
C ALA A 69 -8.72 -8.82 4.02
N GLN A 70 -8.62 -7.49 4.10
CA GLN A 70 -7.50 -6.71 3.61
C GLN A 70 -6.14 -7.13 4.22
N VAL A 71 -6.15 -7.62 5.47
CA VAL A 71 -4.94 -8.10 6.17
C VAL A 71 -4.34 -9.32 5.50
N PHE A 72 -5.17 -10.19 4.96
CA PHE A 72 -4.72 -11.34 4.17
C PHE A 72 -4.29 -10.94 2.77
N MET A 73 -4.80 -9.83 2.23
CA MET A 73 -4.60 -9.46 0.82
C MET A 73 -3.31 -8.65 0.56
N LEU A 74 -3.00 -7.65 1.39
CA LEU A 74 -1.97 -6.66 1.08
C LEU A 74 -0.53 -7.19 1.08
N ALA A 75 -0.23 -8.19 1.92
CA ALA A 75 1.14 -8.71 2.05
C ALA A 75 1.51 -9.81 1.03
N ILE A 76 0.56 -10.26 0.20
CA ILE A 76 0.76 -11.33 -0.78
C ILE A 76 1.68 -10.97 -1.96
N PRO A 77 1.65 -9.77 -2.56
CA PRO A 77 2.28 -9.53 -3.87
C PRO A 77 3.73 -10.02 -4.01
N PRO A 78 4.65 -9.73 -3.07
CA PRO A 78 6.03 -10.22 -3.17
C PRO A 78 6.10 -11.75 -3.11
N GLN A 79 5.40 -12.35 -2.15
CA GLN A 79 5.37 -13.81 -1.98
C GLN A 79 4.77 -14.52 -3.19
N LEU A 80 3.72 -13.96 -3.80
CA LEU A 80 3.13 -14.47 -5.02
C LEU A 80 4.12 -14.40 -6.18
N ALA A 81 4.80 -13.26 -6.35
CA ALA A 81 5.79 -13.06 -7.40
C ALA A 81 6.90 -14.12 -7.30
N VAL A 82 7.39 -14.41 -6.09
CA VAL A 82 8.46 -15.39 -5.89
C VAL A 82 8.03 -16.83 -6.11
N ALA A 83 6.77 -17.16 -5.82
CA ALA A 83 6.25 -18.49 -6.01
C ALA A 83 5.96 -18.81 -7.49
N TRP A 84 5.52 -17.81 -8.27
CA TRP A 84 4.98 -18.02 -9.61
C TRP A 84 5.84 -17.50 -10.76
N PHE A 85 6.77 -16.58 -10.51
CA PHE A 85 7.57 -15.95 -11.57
C PHE A 85 9.06 -16.31 -11.47
N PRO A 86 9.77 -16.32 -12.61
CA PRO A 86 11.22 -16.49 -12.65
C PRO A 86 11.93 -15.31 -11.96
N LYS A 87 13.19 -15.50 -11.57
CA LYS A 87 13.98 -14.53 -10.79
C LYS A 87 14.04 -13.13 -11.40
N ASP A 88 14.09 -13.06 -12.72
CA ASP A 88 14.27 -11.81 -13.46
C ASP A 88 12.96 -11.01 -13.66
N GLU A 89 11.83 -11.52 -13.15
CA GLU A 89 10.51 -10.88 -13.28
C GLU A 89 9.81 -10.67 -11.93
N ILE A 90 10.52 -10.90 -10.81
CA ILE A 90 9.92 -10.83 -9.47
C ILE A 90 9.54 -9.40 -9.11
N ASN A 91 10.41 -8.44 -9.41
CA ASN A 91 10.16 -7.05 -9.04
C ASN A 91 9.04 -6.46 -9.90
N ILE A 92 9.06 -6.68 -11.22
CA ILE A 92 7.98 -6.24 -12.10
C ILE A 92 6.64 -6.87 -11.73
N ALA A 93 6.58 -8.18 -11.45
CA ALA A 93 5.34 -8.86 -11.04
C ALA A 93 4.79 -8.27 -9.72
N THR A 94 5.67 -7.97 -8.77
CA THR A 94 5.29 -7.34 -7.50
C THR A 94 4.80 -5.92 -7.70
N SER A 95 5.49 -5.12 -8.52
CA SER A 95 5.07 -3.76 -8.85
C SER A 95 3.70 -3.74 -9.54
N ILE A 96 3.44 -4.65 -10.49
CA ILE A 96 2.13 -4.77 -11.14
C ILE A 96 1.04 -5.07 -10.11
N ALA A 97 1.27 -6.05 -9.23
CA ALA A 97 0.28 -6.45 -8.23
C ALA A 97 0.01 -5.35 -7.17
N VAL A 98 1.05 -4.63 -6.72
CA VAL A 98 0.88 -3.47 -5.82
C VAL A 98 0.19 -2.30 -6.53
N SER A 99 0.55 -2.02 -7.79
CA SER A 99 -0.10 -0.98 -8.60
C SER A 99 -1.57 -1.32 -8.90
N ALA A 100 -1.93 -2.60 -9.04
CA ALA A 100 -3.31 -3.02 -9.24
C ALA A 100 -4.22 -2.64 -8.05
N ASN A 101 -3.69 -2.71 -6.81
CA ASN A 101 -4.41 -2.23 -5.63
C ASN A 101 -4.71 -0.72 -5.71
N ASN A 102 -3.71 0.07 -6.11
CA ASN A 102 -3.87 1.52 -6.29
C ASN A 102 -4.89 1.85 -7.39
N PHE A 103 -4.83 1.12 -8.51
CA PHE A 103 -5.78 1.27 -9.60
C PHE A 103 -7.21 0.94 -9.16
N GLY A 104 -7.39 -0.16 -8.41
CA GLY A 104 -8.68 -0.55 -7.84
C GLY A 104 -9.29 0.52 -6.92
N ILE A 105 -8.46 1.16 -6.08
CA ILE A 105 -8.89 2.30 -5.26
C ILE A 105 -9.37 3.46 -6.15
N GLY A 106 -8.60 3.81 -7.19
CA GLY A 106 -8.97 4.86 -8.13
C GLY A 106 -10.30 4.59 -8.84
N VAL A 107 -10.51 3.36 -9.32
CA VAL A 107 -11.77 2.93 -9.95
C VAL A 107 -12.93 3.01 -8.96
N GLY A 108 -12.76 2.55 -7.71
CA GLY A 108 -13.81 2.63 -6.69
C GLY A 108 -14.21 4.06 -6.36
N CYS A 109 -13.22 4.96 -6.23
CA CYS A 109 -13.45 6.39 -5.99
C CYS A 109 -14.17 7.07 -7.16
N ALA A 110 -13.86 6.69 -8.41
CA ALA A 110 -14.50 7.25 -9.60
C ALA A 110 -15.90 6.67 -9.85
N LEU A 111 -16.11 5.37 -9.60
CA LEU A 111 -17.38 4.70 -9.84
C LEU A 111 -18.48 5.20 -8.91
N THR A 112 -18.15 5.48 -7.65
CA THR A 112 -19.11 5.91 -6.63
C THR A 112 -19.91 7.16 -7.05
N PRO A 113 -19.29 8.30 -7.42
CA PRO A 113 -20.03 9.50 -7.86
C PRO A 113 -20.71 9.35 -9.23
N LEU A 114 -20.25 8.43 -10.08
CA LEU A 114 -20.92 8.15 -11.37
C LEU A 114 -22.21 7.35 -11.20
N MET A 115 -22.28 6.53 -10.15
CA MET A 115 -23.42 5.64 -9.89
C MET A 115 -24.39 6.20 -8.85
N VAL A 116 -23.92 7.01 -7.90
CA VAL A 116 -24.73 7.50 -6.78
C VAL A 116 -25.05 8.97 -6.95
N HIS A 117 -26.32 9.25 -7.24
CA HIS A 117 -26.84 10.62 -7.29
C HIS A 117 -27.63 10.93 -6.03
N GLN A 118 -27.60 12.18 -5.56
CA GLN A 118 -28.26 12.56 -4.32
C GLN A 118 -29.79 12.34 -4.36
N SER A 119 -30.41 12.57 -5.52
CA SER A 119 -31.85 12.38 -5.76
C SER A 119 -32.30 10.90 -5.76
N THR A 120 -31.42 9.97 -6.12
CA THR A 120 -31.72 8.53 -6.26
C THR A 120 -30.90 7.64 -5.32
N SER A 121 -30.25 8.23 -4.33
CA SER A 121 -29.33 7.57 -3.37
C SER A 121 -29.91 6.33 -2.70
N GLN A 122 -31.21 6.32 -2.41
CA GLN A 122 -31.94 5.18 -1.81
C GLN A 122 -31.90 3.91 -2.67
N ARG A 123 -31.79 4.06 -4.00
CA ARG A 123 -31.70 2.95 -4.95
C ARG A 123 -30.26 2.73 -5.41
N ASP A 124 -29.51 3.80 -5.60
CA ASP A 124 -28.16 3.75 -6.16
C ASP A 124 -27.16 3.09 -5.21
N ILE A 125 -27.25 3.35 -3.90
CA ILE A 125 -26.35 2.77 -2.90
C ILE A 125 -26.51 1.24 -2.82
N PRO A 126 -27.73 0.67 -2.65
CA PRO A 126 -27.92 -0.78 -2.73
C PRO A 126 -27.41 -1.39 -4.04
N ASN A 127 -27.65 -0.74 -5.18
CA ASN A 127 -27.18 -1.23 -6.48
C ASN A 127 -25.65 -1.25 -6.59
N LEU A 128 -24.98 -0.19 -6.14
CA LEU A 128 -23.52 -0.14 -6.11
C LEU A 128 -22.93 -1.24 -5.22
N LEU A 129 -23.50 -1.44 -4.03
CA LEU A 129 -23.07 -2.48 -3.10
C LEU A 129 -23.33 -3.89 -3.65
N PHE A 130 -24.43 -4.08 -4.36
CA PHE A 130 -24.71 -5.33 -5.06
C PHE A 130 -23.66 -5.62 -6.14
N ILE A 131 -23.34 -4.62 -6.97
CA ILE A 131 -22.30 -4.77 -8.01
C ILE A 131 -20.94 -5.08 -7.37
N GLN A 132 -20.57 -4.39 -6.29
CA GLN A 132 -19.34 -4.69 -5.54
C GLN A 132 -19.33 -6.14 -5.02
N PHE A 133 -20.47 -6.63 -4.50
CA PHE A 133 -20.60 -8.00 -4.05
C PHE A 133 -20.40 -9.01 -5.19
N ILE A 134 -21.05 -8.80 -6.34
CA ILE A 134 -20.88 -9.65 -7.52
C ILE A 134 -19.42 -9.65 -8.00
N MET A 135 -18.76 -8.49 -8.04
CA MET A 135 -17.35 -8.41 -8.40
C MET A 135 -16.45 -9.20 -7.45
N CYS A 136 -16.73 -9.16 -6.14
CA CYS A 136 -16.01 -9.97 -5.17
C CYS A 136 -16.22 -11.48 -5.38
N LEU A 137 -17.43 -11.91 -5.76
CA LEU A 137 -17.73 -13.31 -6.08
C LEU A 137 -17.00 -13.78 -7.36
N ILE A 138 -16.95 -12.94 -8.39
CA ILE A 138 -16.22 -13.24 -9.63
C ILE A 138 -14.73 -13.42 -9.31
N VAL A 139 -14.13 -12.49 -8.55
CA VAL A 139 -12.72 -12.58 -8.13
C VAL A 139 -12.46 -13.82 -7.28
N LEU A 140 -13.37 -14.16 -6.36
CA LEU A 140 -13.28 -15.40 -5.58
C LEU A 140 -13.28 -16.64 -6.49
N GLY A 141 -14.15 -16.68 -7.49
CA GLY A 141 -14.19 -17.76 -8.49
C GLY A 141 -12.89 -17.85 -9.29
N LEU A 142 -12.35 -16.71 -9.75
CA LEU A 142 -11.07 -16.65 -10.47
C LEU A 142 -9.89 -17.12 -9.62
N ILE A 143 -9.84 -16.73 -8.35
CA ILE A 143 -8.82 -17.20 -7.40
C ILE A 143 -8.96 -18.71 -7.19
N TRP A 144 -10.18 -19.20 -7.01
CA TRP A 144 -10.44 -20.63 -6.82
C TRP A 144 -9.95 -21.47 -7.99
N ILE A 145 -10.12 -20.99 -9.22
CA ILE A 145 -9.67 -21.68 -10.45
C ILE A 145 -8.16 -21.53 -10.64
N SER A 146 -7.60 -20.34 -10.45
CA SER A 146 -6.19 -20.05 -10.76
C SER A 146 -5.22 -20.74 -9.80
N PHE A 147 -5.58 -20.85 -8.53
CA PHE A 147 -4.70 -21.42 -7.50
C PHE A 147 -4.94 -22.92 -7.25
N GLN A 148 -5.53 -23.65 -8.20
CA GLN A 148 -5.66 -25.12 -8.08
C GLN A 148 -4.32 -25.83 -8.25
N LYS A 149 -3.43 -25.29 -9.10
CA LYS A 149 -2.12 -25.86 -9.37
C LYS A 149 -1.08 -25.36 -8.37
N PRO A 150 -0.12 -26.22 -7.96
CA PRO A 150 0.98 -25.78 -7.12
C PRO A 150 1.89 -24.80 -7.88
N PRO A 151 2.54 -23.86 -7.16
CA PRO A 151 3.41 -22.87 -7.78
C PRO A 151 4.64 -23.49 -8.46
N PRO A 152 5.01 -23.04 -9.67
CA PRO A 152 6.10 -23.64 -10.46
C PRO A 152 7.50 -23.41 -9.86
N TYR A 153 7.75 -22.24 -9.26
CA TYR A 153 9.09 -21.84 -8.79
C TYR A 153 9.22 -21.87 -7.26
N TRP A 154 8.47 -22.75 -6.59
CA TRP A 154 8.46 -22.86 -5.13
C TRP A 154 9.86 -23.13 -4.57
N ARG A 155 10.54 -22.07 -4.13
CA ARG A 155 11.85 -22.17 -3.48
C ARG A 155 11.62 -22.57 -2.03
N HIS A 156 12.19 -23.70 -1.65
CA HIS A 156 12.22 -24.17 -0.28
C HIS A 156 12.64 -23.01 0.64
N MET A 157 11.69 -22.52 1.45
CA MET A 157 12.04 -21.77 2.65
C MET A 157 12.60 -22.79 3.63
N THR A 158 13.89 -23.07 3.52
CA THR A 158 14.62 -23.66 4.64
C THR A 158 14.51 -22.65 5.77
N ILE A 159 13.72 -22.98 6.78
CA ILE A 159 14.16 -23.19 8.17
C ILE A 159 12.92 -23.65 8.95
N GLY A 160 13.06 -24.66 9.81
CA GLY A 160 12.05 -25.10 10.79
C GLY A 160 11.78 -24.08 11.90
N MET A 161 11.58 -22.82 11.53
CA MET A 161 11.23 -21.70 12.41
C MET A 161 9.82 -21.27 12.07
N ASN A 162 8.95 -21.29 13.08
CA ASN A 162 7.58 -20.80 12.96
C ASN A 162 7.56 -19.30 12.65
N SER A 163 6.49 -18.78 12.06
CA SER A 163 6.31 -17.35 11.74
C SER A 163 6.62 -16.42 12.92
N SER A 164 6.24 -16.81 14.13
CA SER A 164 6.54 -16.02 15.34
C SER A 164 8.05 -15.86 15.56
N GLU A 165 8.84 -16.91 15.35
CA GLU A 165 10.29 -16.85 15.52
C GLU A 165 10.95 -16.01 14.42
N GLN A 166 10.44 -16.12 13.20
CA GLN A 166 10.86 -15.27 12.08
C GLN A 166 10.57 -13.79 12.37
N SER A 167 9.38 -13.47 12.90
CA SER A 167 9.01 -12.12 13.33
C SER A 167 9.95 -11.58 14.41
N ILE A 168 10.22 -12.34 15.47
CA ILE A 168 11.14 -11.91 16.54
C ILE A 168 12.54 -11.64 16.00
N LYS A 169 13.03 -12.52 15.10
CA LYS A 169 14.33 -12.34 14.46
C LYS A 169 14.37 -11.07 13.61
N LEU A 170 13.29 -10.77 12.90
CA LEU A 170 13.14 -9.57 12.06
C LEU A 170 13.16 -8.29 12.89
N TRP A 171 12.39 -8.24 13.99
CA TRP A 171 12.33 -7.08 14.89
C TRP A 171 13.66 -6.79 15.60
N LYS A 172 14.54 -7.77 15.77
CA LYS A 172 15.90 -7.57 16.29
C LYS A 172 16.85 -6.90 15.28
N GLN A 173 16.50 -6.87 14.00
CA GLN A 173 17.35 -6.28 12.96
C GLN A 173 17.16 -4.75 12.92
N LYS A 174 18.21 -3.99 13.25
CA LYS A 174 18.19 -2.52 13.17
C LYS A 174 17.81 -2.01 11.77
N GLY A 175 18.30 -2.68 10.72
CA GLY A 175 17.95 -2.35 9.34
C GLY A 175 16.45 -2.45 9.05
N PHE A 176 15.75 -3.40 9.67
CA PHE A 176 14.31 -3.55 9.49
C PHE A 176 13.53 -2.43 10.17
N ILE A 177 13.91 -2.05 11.40
CA ILE A 177 13.29 -0.93 12.11
C ILE A 177 13.46 0.38 11.33
N CYS A 178 14.65 0.60 10.75
CA CYS A 178 14.90 1.76 9.88
C CYS A 178 14.02 1.75 8.62
N MET A 179 13.88 0.60 7.93
CA MET A 179 12.97 0.47 6.79
C MET A 179 11.51 0.70 7.18
N LEU A 180 11.09 0.16 8.32
CA LEU A 180 9.73 0.29 8.85
C LEU A 180 9.38 1.75 9.14
N GLY A 181 10.26 2.49 9.82
CA GLY A 181 10.05 3.90 10.10
C GLY A 181 10.06 4.75 8.83
N ALA A 182 11.00 4.50 7.91
CA ALA A 182 11.05 5.21 6.63
C ALA A 182 9.78 5.01 5.80
N TYR A 183 9.35 3.76 5.61
CA TYR A 183 8.13 3.44 4.87
C TYR A 183 6.88 3.96 5.58
N GLY A 184 6.84 3.90 6.92
CA GLY A 184 5.77 4.45 7.73
C GLY A 184 5.56 5.95 7.49
N ILE A 185 6.65 6.73 7.45
CA ILE A 185 6.58 8.16 7.17
C ILE A 185 6.19 8.42 5.71
N ILE A 186 6.79 7.71 4.76
CA ILE A 186 6.53 7.95 3.32
C ILE A 186 5.08 7.62 2.97
N MET A 187 4.60 6.43 3.35
CA MET A 187 3.21 6.04 3.14
C MET A 187 2.26 6.93 3.94
N GLY A 188 2.65 7.33 5.15
CA GLY A 188 1.83 8.20 5.97
C GLY A 188 1.70 9.62 5.41
N GLY A 189 2.79 10.20 4.92
CA GLY A 189 2.80 11.47 4.21
C GLY A 189 2.02 11.41 2.91
N GLN A 190 2.11 10.31 2.19
CA GLN A 190 1.28 10.06 1.01
C GLN A 190 -0.21 10.05 1.35
N CYS A 191 -0.61 9.32 2.40
CA CYS A 191 -2.01 9.31 2.85
C CYS A 191 -2.48 10.69 3.27
N ALA A 192 -1.66 11.44 4.01
CA ALA A 192 -2.00 12.76 4.50
C ALA A 192 -2.16 13.78 3.36
N ILE A 193 -1.21 13.86 2.42
CA ILE A 193 -1.29 14.79 1.28
C ILE A 193 -2.50 14.49 0.41
N ILE A 194 -2.77 13.22 0.09
CA ILE A 194 -3.89 12.87 -0.79
C ILE A 194 -5.23 13.15 -0.11
N THR A 195 -5.38 12.78 1.16
CA THR A 195 -6.65 12.95 1.90
C THR A 195 -6.94 14.42 2.17
N LEU A 196 -5.91 15.19 2.52
CA LEU A 196 -6.04 16.61 2.87
C LEU A 196 -5.76 17.52 1.67
N LEU A 197 -5.67 17.00 0.44
CA LEU A 197 -5.29 17.78 -0.75
C LEU A 197 -6.22 18.98 -0.96
N ALA A 198 -7.53 18.78 -0.77
CA ALA A 198 -8.52 19.85 -0.86
C ALA A 198 -8.31 20.92 0.23
N GLN A 199 -8.03 20.51 1.46
CA GLN A 199 -7.77 21.42 2.59
C GLN A 199 -6.45 22.19 2.41
N ILE A 200 -5.47 21.58 1.72
CA ILE A 200 -4.18 22.21 1.41
C ILE A 200 -4.34 23.26 0.29
N LEU A 201 -5.14 22.97 -0.74
CA LEU A 201 -5.19 23.75 -1.98
C LEU A 201 -6.34 24.75 -2.09
N LEU A 202 -7.53 24.44 -1.56
CA LEU A 202 -8.69 25.32 -1.73
C LEU A 202 -8.56 26.64 -0.96
N PRO A 203 -8.16 26.69 0.33
CA PRO A 203 -8.04 27.98 1.04
C PRO A 203 -7.12 29.00 0.36
N PRO A 204 -5.90 28.66 -0.11
CA PRO A 204 -5.03 29.62 -0.78
C PRO A 204 -5.44 29.93 -2.23
N PHE A 205 -6.10 29.01 -2.95
CA PHE A 205 -6.37 29.14 -4.39
C PHE A 205 -7.85 29.12 -4.78
N HIS A 206 -8.78 29.32 -3.84
CA HIS A 206 -10.23 29.25 -4.06
C HIS A 206 -10.77 29.99 -5.30
N PRO A 207 -10.22 31.15 -5.75
CA PRO A 207 -10.69 31.81 -6.96
C PRO A 207 -10.21 31.16 -8.27
N ARG A 208 -9.18 30.30 -8.20
CA ARG A 208 -8.48 29.72 -9.35
C ARG A 208 -8.70 28.20 -9.48
N ILE A 209 -9.14 27.53 -8.41
CA ILE A 209 -9.24 26.07 -8.33
C ILE A 209 -10.55 25.67 -7.66
N ASP A 210 -11.27 24.74 -8.28
CA ASP A 210 -12.46 24.09 -7.71
C ASP A 210 -12.14 22.68 -7.16
N GLU A 211 -13.04 22.12 -6.35
CA GLU A 211 -12.93 20.76 -5.80
C GLU A 211 -12.71 19.69 -6.88
N LYS A 212 -13.34 19.85 -8.06
CA LYS A 212 -13.17 18.96 -9.20
C LYS A 212 -11.72 18.91 -9.68
N TYR A 213 -11.04 20.06 -9.72
CA TYR A 213 -9.65 20.13 -10.15
C TYR A 213 -8.73 19.42 -9.15
N VAL A 214 -8.96 19.63 -7.85
CA VAL A 214 -8.22 18.92 -6.79
C VAL A 214 -8.40 17.40 -6.90
N GLY A 215 -9.63 16.95 -7.14
CA GLY A 215 -9.93 15.53 -7.36
C GLY A 215 -9.18 14.94 -8.56
N VAL A 216 -9.15 15.66 -9.70
CA VAL A 216 -8.39 15.26 -10.89
C VAL A 216 -6.89 15.22 -10.60
N LEU A 217 -6.35 16.20 -9.89
CA LEU A 217 -4.94 16.21 -9.50
C LEU A 217 -4.58 15.01 -8.62
N GLY A 218 -5.39 14.69 -7.61
CA GLY A 218 -5.21 13.50 -6.78
C GLY A 218 -5.26 12.20 -7.59
N ALA A 219 -6.16 12.10 -8.57
CA ALA A 219 -6.21 10.96 -9.48
C ALA A 219 -4.96 10.87 -10.37
N LEU A 220 -4.47 11.98 -10.90
CA LEU A 220 -3.24 12.02 -11.69
C LEU A 220 -2.03 11.55 -10.88
N MET A 221 -1.91 11.97 -9.61
CA MET A 221 -0.86 11.50 -8.70
C MET A 221 -0.87 9.97 -8.54
N LEU A 222 -2.07 9.39 -8.36
CA LEU A 222 -2.28 7.94 -8.20
C LEU A 222 -1.91 7.16 -9.47
N PHE A 223 -2.45 7.55 -10.62
CA PHE A 223 -2.25 6.81 -11.87
C PHE A 223 -0.83 6.93 -12.38
N SER A 224 -0.26 8.14 -12.39
CA SER A 224 1.12 8.36 -12.84
C SER A 224 2.13 7.60 -11.96
N GLY A 225 1.93 7.60 -10.63
CA GLY A 225 2.74 6.83 -9.70
C GLY A 225 2.65 5.32 -9.90
N SER A 226 1.46 4.81 -10.24
CA SER A 226 1.25 3.39 -10.53
C SER A 226 2.00 2.93 -11.79
N VAL A 227 2.11 3.78 -12.82
CA VAL A 227 2.89 3.50 -14.04
C VAL A 227 4.39 3.50 -13.72
N VAL A 228 4.89 4.52 -13.01
CA VAL A 228 6.31 4.61 -12.64
C VAL A 228 6.74 3.47 -11.72
N SER A 229 5.87 3.02 -10.82
CA SER A 229 6.07 1.82 -9.99
C SER A 229 6.44 0.57 -10.80
N ILE A 230 5.77 0.33 -11.94
CA ILE A 230 6.03 -0.81 -12.83
C ILE A 230 7.39 -0.65 -13.52
N TRP A 231 7.70 0.55 -14.01
CA TRP A 231 9.00 0.87 -14.61
C TRP A 231 10.15 0.70 -13.61
N VAL A 232 9.98 1.15 -12.37
CA VAL A 232 10.96 0.97 -11.29
C VAL A 232 11.15 -0.52 -10.97
N GLY A 233 10.06 -1.30 -10.96
CA GLY A 233 10.13 -2.76 -10.81
C GLY A 233 11.00 -3.40 -11.90
N HIS A 234 10.74 -3.08 -13.16
CA HIS A 234 11.54 -3.56 -14.29
C HIS A 234 13.02 -3.13 -14.22
N TYR A 235 13.28 -1.89 -13.79
CA TYR A 235 14.64 -1.39 -13.59
C TYR A 235 15.38 -2.15 -12.46
N LEU A 236 14.67 -2.50 -11.38
CA LEU A 236 15.22 -3.23 -10.25
C LEU A 236 15.52 -4.69 -10.58
N ASP A 237 14.71 -5.33 -11.43
CA ASP A 237 14.99 -6.69 -11.93
C ASP A 237 16.37 -6.77 -12.62
N ARG A 238 16.73 -5.76 -13.42
CA ARG A 238 18.02 -5.75 -14.13
C ARG A 238 19.20 -5.28 -13.30
N THR A 239 18.98 -4.31 -12.42
CA THR A 239 20.09 -3.63 -11.73
C THR A 239 20.36 -4.15 -10.33
N LEU A 240 19.35 -4.69 -9.65
CA LEU A 240 19.38 -5.10 -8.24
C LEU A 240 19.88 -3.98 -7.29
N LYS A 241 19.81 -2.71 -7.72
CA LYS A 241 20.32 -1.55 -6.97
C LYS A 241 19.29 -1.00 -5.97
N TYR A 242 18.64 -1.89 -5.21
CA TYR A 242 17.51 -1.57 -4.31
C TYR A 242 17.75 -0.39 -3.37
N ARG A 243 18.88 -0.39 -2.65
CA ARG A 243 19.22 0.66 -1.69
C ARG A 243 19.27 2.05 -2.34
N LYS A 244 19.92 2.15 -3.51
CA LYS A 244 20.04 3.41 -4.24
C LYS A 244 18.69 3.88 -4.75
N SER A 245 17.92 2.98 -5.36
CA SER A 245 16.59 3.32 -5.89
C SER A 245 15.62 3.77 -4.80
N CYS A 246 15.53 3.03 -3.69
CA CYS A 246 14.64 3.41 -2.57
C CYS A 246 15.07 4.74 -1.94
N THR A 247 16.37 4.98 -1.76
CA THR A 247 16.87 6.25 -1.22
C THR A 247 16.59 7.41 -2.17
N LEU A 248 16.76 7.23 -3.48
CA LEU A 248 16.51 8.25 -4.48
C LEU A 248 15.01 8.59 -4.57
N LEU A 249 14.14 7.58 -4.55
CA LEU A 249 12.69 7.77 -4.53
C LEU A 249 12.23 8.47 -3.24
N ALA A 250 12.78 8.08 -2.09
CA ALA A 250 12.50 8.76 -0.82
C ALA A 250 12.94 10.23 -0.88
N LEU A 251 14.16 10.50 -1.37
CA LEU A 251 14.67 11.86 -1.52
C LEU A 251 13.81 12.69 -2.48
N PHE A 252 13.44 12.12 -3.62
CA PHE A 252 12.58 12.79 -4.59
C PHE A 252 11.18 13.08 -4.01
N SER A 253 10.62 12.17 -3.21
CA SER A 253 9.36 12.41 -2.48
C SER A 253 9.48 13.53 -1.43
N ALA A 254 10.60 13.62 -0.72
CA ALA A 254 10.84 14.69 0.25
C ALA A 254 11.05 16.06 -0.43
N LEU A 255 11.79 16.10 -1.54
CA LEU A 255 12.03 17.32 -2.32
C LEU A 255 10.74 17.84 -2.97
N THR A 256 9.89 16.95 -3.48
CA THR A 256 8.60 17.34 -4.05
C THR A 256 7.60 17.78 -2.98
N CYS A 257 7.62 17.18 -1.79
CA CYS A 257 6.87 17.66 -0.63
C CYS A 257 7.33 19.08 -0.21
N LEU A 258 8.64 19.32 -0.12
CA LEU A 258 9.18 20.66 0.14
C LEU A 258 8.79 21.65 -0.96
N GLY A 259 8.92 21.23 -2.23
CA GLY A 259 8.54 22.02 -3.38
C GLY A 259 7.07 22.39 -3.37
N LEU A 260 6.19 21.49 -2.93
CA LEU A 260 4.76 21.77 -2.75
C LEU A 260 4.55 22.87 -1.70
N SER A 261 5.18 22.74 -0.53
CA SER A 261 5.10 23.77 0.52
C SER A 261 5.57 25.15 0.03
N ILE A 262 6.69 25.19 -0.71
CA ILE A 262 7.23 26.42 -1.29
C ILE A 262 6.31 26.97 -2.39
N SER A 263 5.78 26.12 -3.27
CA SER A 263 4.91 26.54 -4.37
C SER A 263 3.63 27.19 -3.87
N ILE A 264 3.06 26.68 -2.77
CA ILE A 264 1.90 27.30 -2.13
C ILE A 264 2.29 28.62 -1.47
N ALA A 265 3.46 28.70 -0.84
CA ALA A 265 3.95 29.96 -0.24
C ALA A 265 4.19 31.06 -1.29
N LEU A 266 4.56 30.68 -2.52
CA LEU A 266 4.79 31.58 -3.66
C LEU A 266 3.54 31.85 -4.51
N ASP A 267 2.36 31.35 -4.12
CA ASP A 267 1.10 31.45 -4.90
C ASP A 267 1.20 30.91 -6.35
N SER A 268 2.09 29.93 -6.58
CA SER A 268 2.36 29.37 -7.91
C SER A 268 1.58 28.09 -8.17
N LEU A 269 0.47 28.20 -8.91
CA LEU A 269 -0.36 27.06 -9.30
C LEU A 269 0.42 26.00 -10.10
N THR A 270 1.21 26.43 -11.07
CA THR A 270 2.02 25.53 -11.91
C THR A 270 3.03 24.76 -11.05
N GLY A 271 3.65 25.42 -10.07
CA GLY A 271 4.55 24.79 -9.11
C GLY A 271 3.84 23.71 -8.28
N VAL A 272 2.63 23.99 -7.81
CA VAL A 272 1.79 23.03 -7.08
C VAL A 272 1.50 21.79 -7.92
N VAL A 273 1.09 21.95 -9.17
CA VAL A 273 0.76 20.81 -10.04
C VAL A 273 1.98 19.93 -10.29
N ILE A 274 3.12 20.54 -10.63
CA ILE A 274 4.38 19.81 -10.88
C ILE A 274 4.83 19.04 -9.64
N THR A 275 4.76 19.68 -8.47
CA THR A 275 5.22 19.09 -7.21
C THR A 275 4.27 18.01 -6.70
N CYS A 276 2.96 18.18 -6.84
CA CYS A 276 1.97 17.13 -6.55
C CYS A 276 2.19 15.90 -7.42
N ILE A 277 2.30 16.07 -8.76
CA ILE A 277 2.55 14.95 -9.67
C ILE A 277 3.88 14.29 -9.32
N GLY A 278 4.96 15.05 -9.16
CA GLY A 278 6.27 14.53 -8.76
C GLY A 278 6.23 13.73 -7.45
N PHE A 279 5.48 14.23 -6.46
CA PHE A 279 5.27 13.52 -5.20
C PHE A 279 4.53 12.20 -5.41
N GLY A 280 3.46 12.19 -6.22
CA GLY A 280 2.73 10.96 -6.59
C GLY A 280 3.63 9.95 -7.28
N LEU A 281 4.43 10.38 -8.26
CA LEU A 281 5.39 9.52 -8.96
C LEU A 281 6.35 8.82 -8.00
N ALA A 282 6.92 9.56 -7.06
CA ALA A 282 7.91 9.06 -6.12
C ALA A 282 7.31 8.14 -5.05
N SER A 283 6.23 8.60 -4.41
CA SER A 283 5.63 7.95 -3.23
C SER A 283 4.97 6.61 -3.57
N TYR A 284 4.29 6.49 -4.71
CA TYR A 284 3.70 5.22 -5.14
C TYR A 284 4.76 4.22 -5.63
N ALA A 285 5.80 4.69 -6.33
CA ALA A 285 6.83 3.81 -6.89
C ALA A 285 7.73 3.18 -5.82
N ILE A 286 7.85 3.80 -4.66
CA ILE A 286 8.74 3.32 -3.60
C ILE A 286 8.20 2.07 -2.88
N ALA A 287 6.88 1.88 -2.83
CA ALA A 287 6.25 0.80 -2.06
C ALA A 287 6.71 -0.60 -2.52
N PRO A 288 6.54 -1.00 -3.79
CA PRO A 288 7.01 -2.31 -4.24
C PRO A 288 8.54 -2.44 -4.19
N ALA A 289 9.28 -1.35 -4.43
CA ALA A 289 10.74 -1.33 -4.33
C ALA A 289 11.23 -1.65 -2.90
N ILE A 290 10.59 -1.10 -1.88
CA ILE A 290 10.91 -1.36 -0.47
C ILE A 290 10.52 -2.79 -0.07
N PHE A 291 9.37 -3.29 -0.52
CA PHE A 291 8.95 -4.67 -0.23
C PHE A 291 9.98 -5.68 -0.75
N GLN A 292 10.44 -5.48 -1.99
CA GLN A 292 11.46 -6.34 -2.57
C GLN A 292 12.85 -6.11 -1.97
N TYR A 293 13.17 -4.89 -1.57
CA TYR A 293 14.40 -4.66 -0.83
C TYR A 293 14.40 -5.42 0.50
N ALA A 294 13.25 -5.47 1.20
CA ALA A 294 13.12 -6.17 2.47
C ALA A 294 13.22 -7.69 2.28
N SER A 295 12.58 -8.26 1.26
CA SER A 295 12.67 -9.69 0.96
C SER A 295 14.11 -10.13 0.66
N GLU A 296 14.87 -9.34 -0.10
CA GLU A 296 16.27 -9.59 -0.42
C GLU A 296 17.21 -9.49 0.79
N LEU A 297 16.98 -8.51 1.68
CA LEU A 297 17.84 -8.23 2.84
C LEU A 297 17.62 -9.21 4.01
N PHE A 298 16.37 -9.62 4.21
CA PHE A 298 15.97 -10.45 5.35
C PHE A 298 15.78 -11.93 5.01
N TYR A 299 16.13 -12.34 3.78
CA TYR A 299 16.21 -13.75 3.42
C TYR A 299 17.04 -14.55 4.45
N PRO A 300 16.61 -15.76 4.86
CA PRO A 300 15.50 -16.61 4.36
C PRO A 300 14.14 -16.41 5.07
N ILE A 301 13.82 -15.23 5.60
CA ILE A 301 12.48 -14.96 6.18
C ILE A 301 11.42 -14.93 5.06
N SER A 302 10.22 -15.48 5.32
CA SER A 302 9.09 -15.42 4.37
C SER A 302 8.78 -13.97 3.98
N GLU A 303 8.55 -13.70 2.69
CA GLU A 303 8.37 -12.34 2.18
C GLU A 303 7.10 -11.65 2.68
N ILE A 304 6.12 -12.45 3.12
CA ILE A 304 4.86 -11.97 3.71
C ILE A 304 5.12 -11.25 5.02
N ILE A 305 6.06 -11.72 5.84
CA ILE A 305 6.32 -11.17 7.18
C ILE A 305 6.85 -9.73 7.14
N PRO A 306 7.97 -9.42 6.45
CA PRO A 306 8.48 -8.06 6.38
C PRO A 306 7.50 -7.14 5.64
N THR A 307 6.86 -7.60 4.57
CA THR A 307 5.86 -6.82 3.83
C THR A 307 4.64 -6.50 4.71
N GLY A 308 4.15 -7.48 5.47
CA GLY A 308 3.04 -7.32 6.40
C GLY A 308 3.35 -6.29 7.48
N TYR A 309 4.53 -6.35 8.09
CA TYR A 309 4.95 -5.34 9.06
C TYR A 309 5.20 -3.97 8.42
N LEU A 310 5.74 -3.90 7.20
CA LEU A 310 5.88 -2.64 6.47
C LEU A 310 4.52 -1.96 6.27
N PHE A 311 3.50 -2.69 5.79
CA PHE A 311 2.12 -2.16 5.72
C PHE A 311 1.57 -1.75 7.09
N THR A 312 1.97 -2.43 8.17
CA THR A 312 1.61 -2.01 9.54
C THR A 312 2.21 -0.65 9.87
N GLY A 313 3.50 -0.47 9.64
CA GLY A 313 4.17 0.83 9.80
C GLY A 313 3.54 1.92 8.92
N GLY A 314 3.22 1.59 7.67
CA GLY A 314 2.54 2.49 6.72
C GLY A 314 1.16 2.93 7.20
N ASN A 315 0.33 1.99 7.68
CA ASN A 315 -1.00 2.29 8.20
C ASN A 315 -0.95 3.12 9.49
N ILE A 316 -0.03 2.80 10.41
CA ILE A 316 0.17 3.59 11.63
C ILE A 316 0.63 5.00 11.27
N GLY A 317 1.64 5.12 10.40
CA GLY A 317 2.12 6.41 9.91
C GLY A 317 1.03 7.22 9.20
N GLY A 318 0.18 6.57 8.40
CA GLY A 318 -0.97 7.21 7.76
C GLY A 318 -1.98 7.77 8.73
N VAL A 319 -2.40 7.00 9.73
CA VAL A 319 -3.33 7.48 10.76
C VAL A 319 -2.70 8.63 11.55
N LEU A 320 -1.45 8.48 12.02
CA LEU A 320 -0.79 9.47 12.86
C LEU A 320 -0.53 10.78 12.10
N LEU A 321 0.11 10.74 10.92
CA LEU A 321 0.46 11.95 10.17
C LEU A 321 -0.79 12.68 9.65
N MET A 322 -1.80 11.94 9.17
CA MET A 322 -3.07 12.54 8.76
C MET A 322 -3.79 13.21 9.94
N ALA A 323 -3.86 12.56 11.10
CA ALA A 323 -4.49 13.14 12.30
C ALA A 323 -3.72 14.36 12.82
N LEU A 324 -2.38 14.28 12.87
CA LEU A 324 -1.53 15.40 13.27
C LEU A 324 -1.72 16.61 12.35
N MET A 325 -1.75 16.40 11.02
CA MET A 325 -1.99 17.48 10.07
C MET A 325 -3.39 18.07 10.21
N GLY A 326 -4.42 17.24 10.42
CA GLY A 326 -5.79 17.71 10.63
C GLY A 326 -5.97 18.50 11.93
N TRP A 327 -5.28 18.12 13.02
CA TRP A 327 -5.36 18.85 14.30
C TRP A 327 -4.54 20.15 14.33
N THR A 328 -3.46 20.21 13.55
CA THR A 328 -2.61 21.40 13.45
C THR A 328 -3.11 22.40 12.39
N GLU A 329 -4.27 22.11 11.79
CA GLU A 329 -4.97 23.01 10.87
C GLU A 329 -5.38 24.30 11.60
N SER A 330 -4.85 25.44 11.15
CA SER A 330 -5.18 26.76 11.71
C SER A 330 -6.22 27.47 10.84
N ARG A 331 -7.51 27.30 11.19
CA ARG A 331 -8.64 27.84 10.41
C ARG A 331 -8.71 29.37 10.33
N ASP A 332 -7.97 30.07 11.18
CA ASP A 332 -7.99 31.54 11.26
C ASP A 332 -7.01 32.23 10.28
N ILE A 333 -6.21 31.48 9.51
CA ILE A 333 -5.16 32.02 8.63
C ILE A 333 -5.46 31.65 7.17
N LYS A 334 -5.22 32.60 6.22
CA LYS A 334 -5.32 32.37 4.76
C LYS A 334 -4.59 31.12 4.25
N PHE A 335 -3.52 30.69 4.93
CA PHE A 335 -2.87 29.40 4.66
C PHE A 335 -2.92 28.52 5.90
N SER A 336 -4.06 27.81 6.02
CA SER A 336 -4.43 26.97 7.15
C SER A 336 -3.42 25.83 7.44
N MET A 337 -2.70 25.37 6.40
CA MET A 337 -1.85 24.15 6.46
C MET A 337 -0.33 24.42 6.52
N ARG A 338 0.09 25.65 6.86
CA ARG A 338 1.50 26.10 6.82
C ARG A 338 2.43 25.27 7.70
N TRP A 339 2.11 25.17 8.98
CA TRP A 339 2.84 24.36 9.97
C TRP A 339 2.72 22.85 9.73
N PRO A 340 1.51 22.29 9.49
CA PRO A 340 1.35 20.88 9.12
C PRO A 340 2.27 20.44 7.98
N MET A 341 2.33 21.23 6.90
CA MET A 341 3.17 20.94 5.73
C MET A 341 4.67 21.05 6.03
N ALA A 342 5.08 21.98 6.88
CA ALA A 342 6.49 22.09 7.30
C ALA A 342 6.91 20.87 8.14
N CYS A 343 6.09 20.47 9.11
CA CYS A 343 6.34 19.26 9.92
C CYS A 343 6.39 18.00 9.05
N LEU A 344 5.47 17.88 8.08
CA LEU A 344 5.47 16.75 7.15
C LEU A 344 6.76 16.72 6.32
N THR A 345 7.20 17.85 5.78
CA THR A 345 8.46 17.92 5.02
C THR A 345 9.66 17.49 5.84
N VAL A 346 9.77 17.93 7.10
CA VAL A 346 10.84 17.49 8.02
C VAL A 346 10.78 15.97 8.23
N ALA A 347 9.58 15.42 8.47
CA ALA A 347 9.40 13.97 8.58
C ALA A 347 9.83 13.25 7.29
N MET A 348 9.45 13.75 6.12
CA MET A 348 9.86 13.16 4.83
C MET A 348 11.38 13.15 4.66
N PHE A 349 12.11 14.21 5.03
CA PHE A 349 13.58 14.18 5.02
C PHE A 349 14.16 13.21 6.05
N PHE A 350 13.52 13.08 7.23
CA PHE A 350 13.92 12.07 8.21
C PHE A 350 13.74 10.64 7.67
N SER A 351 12.72 10.39 6.85
CA SER A 351 12.54 9.09 6.17
C SER A 351 13.69 8.77 5.21
N VAL A 352 14.26 9.77 4.54
CA VAL A 352 15.44 9.62 3.67
C VAL A 352 16.65 9.20 4.50
N TYR A 353 16.86 9.88 5.64
CA TYR A 353 17.93 9.52 6.57
C TYR A 353 17.78 8.07 7.05
N MET A 354 16.58 7.67 7.49
CA MET A 354 16.32 6.29 7.90
C MET A 354 16.58 5.29 6.78
N MET A 355 16.16 5.58 5.54
CA MET A 355 16.40 4.73 4.38
C MET A 355 17.91 4.58 4.06
N GLN A 356 18.70 5.64 4.24
CA GLN A 356 20.16 5.58 4.06
C GLN A 356 20.86 4.69 5.09
N GLN A 357 20.32 4.61 6.31
CA GLN A 357 20.84 3.74 7.37
C GLN A 357 20.59 2.25 7.12
N VAL A 358 19.69 1.92 6.18
CA VAL A 358 19.46 0.54 5.74
C VAL A 358 20.68 0.09 4.95
N LYS A 359 21.58 -0.60 5.64
CA LYS A 359 22.80 -1.19 5.08
C LYS A 359 22.70 -2.71 5.21
N GLY A 360 23.11 -3.41 4.15
CA GLY A 360 23.31 -4.85 4.19
C GLY A 360 23.51 -5.43 2.81
N THR A 361 24.03 -6.66 2.80
CA THR A 361 24.21 -7.47 1.59
C THR A 361 22.88 -8.09 1.19
N LEU A 362 22.63 -8.16 -0.12
CA LEU A 362 21.45 -8.83 -0.68
C LEU A 362 21.65 -10.33 -0.51
N LYS A 363 21.08 -10.89 0.57
CA LYS A 363 21.36 -12.27 1.00
C LYS A 363 20.82 -13.28 0.00
N ARG A 364 19.67 -13.00 -0.60
CA ARG A 364 19.04 -13.88 -1.59
C ARG A 364 19.80 -13.91 -2.90
N THR A 365 20.19 -12.76 -3.46
CA THR A 365 21.10 -12.71 -4.62
C THR A 365 22.43 -13.42 -4.32
N ALA A 366 23.05 -13.15 -3.16
CA ALA A 366 24.33 -13.74 -2.80
C ALA A 366 24.28 -15.29 -2.72
N GLN A 367 23.20 -15.85 -2.18
CA GLN A 367 23.01 -17.31 -2.16
C GLN A 367 22.80 -17.90 -3.56
N ALA A 368 22.10 -17.19 -4.47
CA ALA A 368 21.90 -17.67 -5.83
C ALA A 368 23.23 -17.79 -6.59
N THR A 369 24.14 -16.83 -6.42
CA THR A 369 25.46 -16.85 -7.06
C THR A 369 26.33 -18.01 -6.58
N LEU A 370 26.25 -18.36 -5.29
CA LEU A 370 26.99 -19.48 -4.70
C LEU A 370 26.55 -20.86 -5.25
N HIS A 371 25.29 -20.99 -5.68
CA HIS A 371 24.77 -22.23 -6.26
C HIS A 371 25.06 -22.38 -7.75
N THR A 372 25.31 -21.29 -8.48
CA THR A 372 25.72 -21.32 -9.90
C THR A 372 27.23 -21.49 -10.10
N SER A 373 28.03 -21.27 -9.04
CA SER A 373 29.50 -21.41 -9.07
C SER A 373 30.01 -22.79 -8.60
N ARG A 374 29.10 -23.70 -8.26
CA ARG A 374 29.37 -25.12 -7.99
C ARG A 374 28.73 -25.94 -9.08
#